data_AF-A0A7T8LMZ8-F1
#
_entry.id   AF-A0A7T8LMZ8-F1
#
_cell.length_a   1.000
_cell.length_b   1.000
_cell.length_c   1.000
_cell.angle_alpha   90.00
_cell.angle_beta   90.00
_cell.angle_gamma   90.00
#
_symmetry.space_group_name_H-M   'P 1'
#
loop_
_entity.id
_entity.type
_entity.pdbx_description
1 polymer ?
#
loop_
_entity_poly.entity_id
_entity_poly.type
_entity_poly.pdbx_seq_one_letter_code
_entity_poly.pdbx_strand_id
1 'polypeptide(L)'
;MAHGGWKELERNTTLFSRQTGDGWTSVPHGTRIDFYSKDQDVVKGLSVLSEVNKRPHEALNGLEPCIDLSDSDIALLAQSRNIPAADVKNEMMKLAIYRNEYISGGDVVKNYALYYHDQTDFLLEKHQSESDNKEIDIAVVTDKKHKKHLSDIFDVIKRMGVTYDVIHFGACRVDRSGHAIPGLDNHASKK
;
A
#
# COMPACT_ATOMS: atom_id res chain seq x y z
N MET A 1 4.12 -1.49 5.60
CA MET A 1 4.24 -0.02 5.33
C MET A 1 5.62 0.29 4.81
N ALA A 2 5.72 0.84 3.61
CA ALA A 2 6.97 1.18 2.94
C ALA A 2 6.67 2.13 1.78
N HIS A 3 7.65 2.90 1.29
CA HIS A 3 7.56 3.30 -0.11
C HIS A 3 7.75 2.04 -0.94
N GLY A 4 6.87 1.80 -1.90
CA GLY A 4 7.03 0.71 -2.84
C GLY A 4 7.44 1.25 -4.21
N GLY A 5 8.05 0.41 -5.01
CA GLY A 5 8.28 0.69 -6.41
C GLY A 5 8.76 -0.55 -7.12
N TRP A 6 8.76 -0.53 -8.44
CA TRP A 6 9.18 -1.68 -9.21
C TRP A 6 9.99 -1.25 -10.43
N LYS A 7 10.98 -2.04 -10.80
CA LYS A 7 11.75 -1.87 -12.02
C LYS A 7 11.89 -3.21 -12.74
N GLU A 8 11.71 -3.20 -14.05
CA GLU A 8 11.91 -4.38 -14.89
C GLU A 8 13.35 -4.91 -14.81
N LEU A 9 13.50 -6.23 -14.73
CA LEU A 9 14.77 -6.93 -14.47
C LEU A 9 15.81 -6.70 -15.58
N GLU A 10 15.37 -6.65 -16.83
CA GLU A 10 16.23 -6.46 -17.99
C GLU A 10 15.71 -5.28 -18.81
N ARG A 11 16.56 -4.26 -19.02
CA ARG A 11 16.35 -3.28 -20.10
C ARG A 11 17.32 -3.61 -21.22
N ASN A 12 16.84 -3.56 -22.46
CA ASN A 12 17.66 -3.81 -23.66
C ASN A 12 18.77 -2.78 -23.94
N THR A 13 19.07 -1.83 -23.06
CA THR A 13 20.06 -0.79 -23.34
C THR A 13 20.77 -0.29 -22.08
N THR A 14 21.99 -0.79 -21.84
CA THR A 14 23.21 0.04 -21.69
C THR A 14 24.42 -0.90 -21.78
N LEU A 15 25.34 -0.64 -22.72
CA LEU A 15 26.55 -1.43 -22.99
C LEU A 15 27.52 -1.59 -21.81
N PHE A 16 27.31 -0.90 -20.67
CA PHE A 16 28.29 -0.82 -19.58
C PHE A 16 27.73 -0.97 -18.15
N SER A 17 26.46 -1.35 -17.97
CA SER A 17 26.00 -1.74 -16.62
C SER A 17 24.82 -2.72 -16.67
N ARG A 18 24.94 -3.84 -15.97
CA ARG A 18 23.81 -4.73 -15.71
C ARG A 18 22.95 -4.06 -14.65
N GLN A 19 21.90 -3.33 -15.06
CA GLN A 19 20.93 -2.82 -14.11
C GLN A 19 20.03 -3.97 -13.69
N THR A 20 20.24 -4.53 -12.50
CA THR A 20 19.31 -5.49 -11.89
C THR A 20 18.04 -4.75 -11.48
N GLY A 21 16.94 -4.98 -12.21
CA GLY A 21 15.60 -4.62 -11.74
C GLY A 21 15.13 -5.50 -10.58
N ASP A 22 13.87 -5.33 -10.20
CA ASP A 22 13.27 -6.03 -9.06
C ASP A 22 12.62 -7.36 -9.48
N GLY A 23 12.19 -7.48 -10.73
CA GLY A 23 11.70 -8.73 -11.31
C GLY A 23 10.34 -9.18 -10.75
N TRP A 24 10.06 -10.46 -10.84
CA TRP A 24 8.77 -11.04 -10.47
C TRP A 24 8.96 -12.11 -9.41
N THR A 25 7.92 -12.35 -8.62
CA THR A 25 7.89 -13.41 -7.60
C THR A 25 6.53 -14.08 -7.57
N SER A 26 6.46 -15.31 -7.07
CA SER A 26 5.22 -16.06 -6.95
C SER A 26 4.58 -15.81 -5.59
N VAL A 27 3.28 -15.57 -5.58
CA VAL A 27 2.50 -15.44 -4.34
C VAL A 27 2.39 -16.82 -3.67
N PRO A 28 2.63 -16.95 -2.35
CA PRO A 28 2.44 -18.21 -1.65
C PRO A 28 1.04 -18.79 -1.87
N HIS A 29 0.94 -20.11 -2.04
CA HIS A 29 -0.35 -20.78 -2.14
C HIS A 29 -1.19 -20.55 -0.87
N GLY A 30 -2.48 -20.28 -1.06
CA GLY A 30 -3.41 -19.96 0.03
C GLY A 30 -3.40 -18.50 0.48
N THR A 31 -2.48 -17.67 -0.03
CA THR A 31 -2.44 -16.23 0.29
C THR A 31 -2.92 -15.39 -0.89
N ARG A 32 -3.82 -14.44 -0.63
CA ARG A 32 -4.20 -13.38 -1.57
C ARG A 32 -3.46 -12.09 -1.24
N ILE A 33 -3.09 -11.30 -2.24
CA ILE A 33 -2.58 -9.93 -2.03
C ILE A 33 -3.62 -8.94 -2.48
N ASP A 34 -4.04 -8.04 -1.59
CA ASP A 34 -4.98 -6.97 -1.88
C ASP A 34 -4.23 -5.65 -2.06
N PHE A 35 -4.46 -5.00 -3.19
CA PHE A 35 -3.88 -3.70 -3.54
C PHE A 35 -4.91 -2.58 -3.41
N TYR A 36 -4.50 -1.48 -2.80
CA TYR A 36 -5.34 -0.31 -2.51
C TYR A 36 -5.03 0.89 -3.42
N SER A 37 -4.18 0.69 -4.42
CA SER A 37 -4.04 1.57 -5.57
C SER A 37 -3.91 0.72 -6.82
N LYS A 38 -4.10 1.37 -7.97
CA LYS A 38 -3.71 0.79 -9.25
C LYS A 38 -2.20 0.65 -9.35
N ASP A 39 -1.74 -0.21 -10.26
CA ASP A 39 -0.33 -0.22 -10.63
C ASP A 39 0.09 1.15 -11.18
N GLN A 40 1.32 1.56 -10.89
CA GLN A 40 1.86 2.90 -11.23
C GLN A 40 1.27 4.08 -10.44
N ASP A 41 0.51 3.81 -9.38
CA ASP A 41 -0.10 4.84 -8.54
C ASP A 41 0.49 4.87 -7.11
N VAL A 42 0.27 5.99 -6.41
CA VAL A 42 0.71 6.23 -5.04
C VAL A 42 -0.40 5.78 -4.07
N VAL A 43 -0.03 5.04 -3.03
CA VAL A 43 -0.94 4.63 -1.95
C VAL A 43 -0.74 5.54 -0.75
N LYS A 44 -1.84 5.91 -0.09
CA LYS A 44 -1.80 6.46 1.28
C LYS A 44 -1.71 5.31 2.29
N GLY A 45 -0.52 4.76 2.50
CA GLY A 45 -0.33 3.53 3.28
C GLY A 45 -0.94 3.59 4.70
N LEU A 46 -0.85 4.74 5.35
CA LEU A 46 -1.49 4.96 6.66
C LEU A 46 -3.02 4.82 6.62
N SER A 47 -3.65 5.35 5.57
CA SER A 47 -5.09 5.26 5.38
C SER A 47 -5.52 3.81 5.16
N VAL A 48 -4.71 3.01 4.44
CA VAL A 48 -4.94 1.57 4.29
C VAL A 48 -4.88 0.86 5.63
N LEU A 49 -3.79 1.04 6.40
CA LEU A 49 -3.64 0.41 7.70
C LEU A 49 -4.80 0.78 8.64
N SER A 50 -5.14 2.08 8.69
CA SER A 50 -6.28 2.57 9.48
C SER A 50 -7.59 1.89 9.08
N GLU A 51 -7.84 1.75 7.79
CA GLU A 51 -9.11 1.20 7.30
C GLU A 51 -9.22 -0.31 7.55
N VAL A 52 -8.12 -1.04 7.32
CA VAL A 52 -8.05 -2.48 7.58
C VAL A 52 -8.20 -2.75 9.07
N ASN A 53 -7.56 -1.98 9.96
CA ASN A 53 -7.73 -2.12 11.41
C ASN A 53 -9.16 -1.82 11.89
N LYS A 54 -9.87 -0.89 11.24
CA LYS A 54 -11.27 -0.58 11.58
C LYS A 54 -12.23 -1.69 11.16
N ARG A 55 -11.96 -2.37 10.03
CA ARG A 55 -12.85 -3.35 9.40
C ARG A 55 -12.13 -4.68 9.07
N PRO A 56 -11.47 -5.33 10.04
CA PRO A 56 -10.57 -6.47 9.78
C PRO A 56 -11.29 -7.68 9.16
N HIS A 57 -12.50 -8.00 9.64
CA HIS A 57 -13.30 -9.10 9.09
C HIS A 57 -13.79 -8.84 7.66
N GLU A 58 -14.08 -7.57 7.31
CA GLU A 58 -14.42 -7.20 5.94
C GLU A 58 -13.17 -7.29 5.06
N ALA A 59 -12.02 -6.81 5.57
CA ALA A 59 -10.76 -6.83 4.86
C ALA A 59 -10.31 -8.25 4.45
N LEU A 60 -10.63 -9.27 5.25
CA LEU A 60 -10.40 -10.68 4.91
C LEU A 60 -11.06 -11.09 3.58
N ASN A 61 -12.25 -10.56 3.29
CA ASN A 61 -12.98 -10.81 2.04
C ASN A 61 -12.60 -9.83 0.92
N GLY A 62 -11.97 -8.72 1.31
CA GLY A 62 -11.58 -7.59 0.47
C GLY A 62 -12.47 -6.40 0.77
N LEU A 63 -11.85 -5.28 1.16
CA LEU A 63 -12.58 -4.07 1.53
C LEU A 63 -13.36 -3.50 0.36
N GLU A 64 -14.66 -3.32 0.56
CA GLU A 64 -15.52 -2.57 -0.34
C GLU A 64 -15.54 -1.09 0.06
N PRO A 65 -15.81 -0.17 -0.89
CA PRO A 65 -15.85 1.24 -0.58
C PRO A 65 -17.04 1.56 0.32
N CYS A 66 -16.76 2.23 1.44
CA CYS A 66 -17.74 2.59 2.46
C CYS A 66 -17.54 4.05 2.88
N ILE A 67 -18.63 4.70 3.31
CA ILE A 67 -18.61 6.00 3.96
C ILE A 67 -18.97 5.79 5.42
N ASP A 68 -18.07 6.16 6.31
CA ASP A 68 -18.25 6.12 7.76
C ASP A 68 -18.99 7.39 8.26
N LEU A 69 -20.15 7.70 7.66
CA LEU A 69 -21.02 8.81 8.06
C LEU A 69 -22.49 8.41 7.95
N SER A 70 -23.30 8.91 8.88
CA SER A 70 -24.76 8.77 8.82
C SER A 70 -25.37 9.67 7.74
N ASP A 71 -26.56 9.33 7.26
CA ASP A 71 -27.30 10.20 6.32
C ASP A 71 -27.57 11.60 6.90
N SER A 72 -27.73 11.72 8.22
CA SER A 72 -27.83 13.02 8.91
C SER A 72 -26.54 13.83 8.84
N ASP A 73 -25.37 13.20 8.99
CA ASP A 73 -24.09 13.88 8.86
C ASP A 73 -23.85 14.34 7.42
N ILE A 74 -24.22 13.50 6.45
CA ILE A 74 -24.15 13.85 5.02
C ILE A 74 -25.06 15.04 4.72
N ALA A 75 -26.28 15.08 5.28
CA ALA A 75 -27.21 16.19 5.12
C ALA A 75 -26.65 17.49 5.72
N LEU A 76 -26.03 17.42 6.91
CA LEU A 76 -25.38 18.57 7.55
C LEU A 76 -24.20 19.09 6.72
N LEU A 77 -23.36 18.20 6.21
CA LEU A 77 -22.24 18.56 5.33
C LEU A 77 -22.73 19.19 4.03
N ALA A 78 -23.78 18.63 3.42
CA ALA A 78 -24.41 19.15 2.21
C ALA A 78 -24.90 20.60 2.41
N GLN A 79 -25.58 20.85 3.53
CA GLN A 79 -26.03 22.20 3.90
C GLN A 79 -24.84 23.16 4.09
N SER A 80 -23.79 22.74 4.80
CA SER A 80 -22.62 23.58 5.07
C SER A 80 -21.85 23.98 3.79
N ARG A 81 -21.84 23.09 2.78
CA ARG A 81 -21.13 23.27 1.51
C ARG A 81 -22.02 23.86 0.41
N ASN A 82 -23.31 24.02 0.67
CA ASN A 82 -24.31 24.45 -0.30
C ASN A 82 -24.31 23.61 -1.60
N ILE A 83 -24.22 22.28 -1.45
CA ILE A 83 -24.28 21.30 -2.55
C ILE A 83 -25.25 20.15 -2.21
N PRO A 84 -25.77 19.41 -3.20
CA PRO A 84 -26.61 18.24 -2.95
C PRO A 84 -25.92 17.16 -2.10
N ALA A 85 -26.69 16.49 -1.23
CA ALA A 85 -26.19 15.35 -0.43
C ALA A 85 -25.63 14.21 -1.29
N ALA A 86 -26.20 13.99 -2.48
CA ALA A 86 -25.68 13.02 -3.44
C ALA A 86 -24.26 13.38 -3.90
N ASP A 87 -23.96 14.66 -4.07
CA ASP A 87 -22.62 15.11 -4.50
C ASP A 87 -21.61 14.97 -3.37
N VAL A 88 -22.00 15.27 -2.11
CA VAL A 88 -21.16 14.95 -0.93
C VAL A 88 -20.84 13.45 -0.89
N LYS A 89 -21.86 12.61 -1.06
CA LYS A 89 -21.69 11.15 -1.07
C LYS A 89 -20.72 10.71 -2.17
N ASN A 90 -20.89 11.23 -3.38
CA ASN A 90 -20.02 10.93 -4.52
C ASN A 90 -18.57 11.39 -4.30
N GLU A 91 -18.35 12.57 -3.71
CA GLU A 91 -17.02 13.06 -3.36
C GLU A 91 -16.35 12.16 -2.31
N MET A 92 -17.08 11.77 -1.27
CA MET A 92 -16.56 10.91 -0.22
C MET A 92 -16.25 9.50 -0.73
N MET A 93 -17.11 8.92 -1.58
CA MET A 93 -16.85 7.62 -2.20
C MET A 93 -15.56 7.61 -3.04
N LYS A 94 -15.23 8.73 -3.71
CA LYS A 94 -13.96 8.85 -4.46
C LYS A 94 -12.73 8.82 -3.56
N LEU A 95 -12.88 9.15 -2.28
CA LEU A 95 -11.81 9.15 -1.28
C LEU A 95 -11.80 7.90 -0.41
N ALA A 96 -12.82 7.03 -0.54
CA ALA A 96 -12.92 5.79 0.22
C ALA A 96 -11.73 4.88 -0.09
N ILE A 97 -11.24 4.20 0.94
CA ILE A 97 -10.19 3.19 0.81
C ILE A 97 -10.86 1.84 0.60
N TYR A 98 -10.54 1.19 -0.51
CA TYR A 98 -11.08 -0.11 -0.90
C TYR A 98 -10.06 -0.89 -1.73
N ARG A 99 -10.28 -2.20 -1.83
CA ARG A 99 -9.46 -3.07 -2.66
C ARG A 99 -9.70 -2.76 -4.14
N ASN A 100 -8.67 -2.24 -4.81
CA ASN A 100 -8.72 -1.93 -6.24
C ASN A 100 -8.40 -3.17 -7.09
N GLU A 101 -7.37 -3.90 -6.72
CA GLU A 101 -6.86 -5.07 -7.44
C GLU A 101 -6.48 -6.15 -6.44
N TYR A 102 -6.44 -7.41 -6.89
CA TYR A 102 -5.90 -8.51 -6.10
C TYR A 102 -5.14 -9.50 -6.96
N ILE A 103 -4.26 -10.25 -6.33
CA ILE A 103 -3.54 -11.38 -6.93
C ILE A 103 -3.74 -12.61 -6.03
N SER A 104 -4.06 -13.74 -6.64
CA SER A 104 -4.34 -14.99 -5.92
C SER A 104 -3.07 -15.78 -5.63
N GLY A 105 -3.14 -16.68 -4.65
CA GLY A 105 -2.02 -17.54 -4.29
C GLY A 105 -1.62 -18.47 -5.44
N GLY A 106 -0.33 -18.54 -5.74
CA GLY A 106 0.22 -19.26 -6.90
C GLY A 106 0.43 -18.39 -8.15
N ASP A 107 -0.20 -17.23 -8.24
CA ASP A 107 0.01 -16.29 -9.34
C ASP A 107 1.34 -15.54 -9.21
N VAL A 108 1.74 -14.89 -10.30
CA VAL A 108 2.97 -14.09 -10.37
C VAL A 108 2.66 -12.63 -10.10
N VAL A 109 3.46 -12.00 -9.24
CA VAL A 109 3.34 -10.58 -8.86
C VAL A 109 4.67 -9.86 -9.04
N LYS A 110 4.61 -8.56 -9.32
CA LYS A 110 5.78 -7.69 -9.30
C LYS A 110 6.46 -7.80 -7.95
N ASN A 111 7.76 -8.09 -7.95
CA ASN A 111 8.52 -8.18 -6.72
C ASN A 111 8.86 -6.78 -6.22
N TYR A 112 7.86 -6.03 -5.73
CA TYR A 112 8.00 -4.62 -5.39
C TYR A 112 9.17 -4.41 -4.41
N ALA A 113 10.04 -3.46 -4.75
CA ALA A 113 11.05 -2.92 -3.85
C ALA A 113 10.39 -2.07 -2.77
N LEU A 114 10.61 -2.45 -1.52
CA LEU A 114 10.09 -1.83 -0.32
C LEU A 114 11.22 -1.06 0.37
N TYR A 115 10.95 0.19 0.73
CA TYR A 115 11.88 1.09 1.39
C TYR A 115 11.34 1.54 2.75
N TYR A 116 12.25 1.82 3.68
CA TYR A 116 11.93 2.49 4.93
C TYR A 116 11.09 3.76 4.67
N HIS A 117 10.06 3.96 5.49
CA HIS A 117 9.23 5.18 5.49
C HIS A 117 9.51 5.96 6.78
N ASP A 118 9.59 7.28 6.72
CA ASP A 118 9.90 8.14 7.89
C ASP A 118 9.00 7.88 9.10
N GLN A 119 7.72 7.63 8.87
CA GLN A 119 6.70 7.27 9.88
C GLN A 119 6.79 5.84 10.44
N THR A 120 7.77 5.01 10.06
CA THR A 120 7.85 3.60 10.50
C THR A 120 7.88 3.45 12.02
N ASP A 121 8.66 4.28 12.71
CA ASP A 121 8.82 4.20 14.17
C ASP A 121 7.49 4.53 14.88
N PHE A 122 6.85 5.64 14.49
CA PHE A 122 5.53 6.04 14.97
C PHE A 122 4.47 4.95 14.73
N LEU A 123 4.52 4.28 13.59
CA LEU A 123 3.58 3.22 13.23
C LEU A 123 3.72 1.99 14.10
N LEU A 124 4.95 1.57 14.38
CA LEU A 124 5.22 0.44 15.26
C LEU A 124 4.72 0.74 16.67
N GLU A 125 5.04 1.91 17.21
CA GLU A 125 4.58 2.34 18.53
C GLU A 125 3.05 2.38 18.61
N LYS A 126 2.40 2.99 17.61
CA LYS A 126 0.94 3.04 17.54
C LYS A 126 0.33 1.64 17.48
N HIS A 127 0.85 0.79 16.60
CA HIS A 127 0.32 -0.55 16.41
C HIS A 127 0.44 -1.41 17.67
N GLN A 128 1.55 -1.28 18.40
CA GLN A 128 1.81 -2.01 19.65
C GLN A 128 1.05 -1.47 20.86
N SER A 129 0.68 -0.18 20.87
CA SER A 129 -0.01 0.47 22.00
C SER A 129 -1.53 0.36 21.94
N GLU A 130 -2.12 0.21 20.75
CA GLU A 130 -3.57 0.07 20.58
C GLU A 130 -4.01 -1.39 20.83
N SER A 131 -4.86 -1.58 21.84
CA SER A 131 -5.40 -2.91 22.24
C SER A 131 -6.23 -3.61 21.16
N ASP A 132 -6.67 -2.86 20.15
CA ASP A 132 -7.65 -3.29 19.17
C ASP A 132 -6.99 -3.82 17.88
N ASN A 133 -5.66 -3.73 17.77
CA ASN A 133 -4.90 -4.20 16.61
C ASN A 133 -4.56 -5.70 16.66
N LYS A 134 -5.35 -6.51 17.37
CA LYS A 134 -5.04 -7.94 17.62
C LYS A 134 -5.24 -8.86 16.42
N GLU A 135 -5.93 -8.40 15.40
CA GLU A 135 -6.34 -9.24 14.27
C GLU A 135 -5.42 -9.12 13.05
N ILE A 136 -4.50 -8.16 13.06
CA ILE A 136 -3.66 -7.83 11.90
C ILE A 136 -2.21 -7.70 12.35
N ASP A 137 -1.31 -8.38 11.66
CA ASP A 137 0.12 -8.17 11.79
C ASP A 137 0.61 -7.12 10.78
N ILE A 138 1.62 -6.34 11.16
CA ILE A 138 2.27 -5.37 10.26
C ILE A 138 3.69 -5.80 9.88
N ALA A 139 3.97 -5.76 8.56
CA ALA A 139 5.31 -5.87 8.03
C ALA A 139 5.84 -4.48 7.66
N VAL A 140 7.02 -4.13 8.18
CA VAL A 140 7.70 -2.85 7.91
C VAL A 140 9.18 -3.08 7.59
N VAL A 141 9.75 -2.19 6.77
CA VAL A 141 11.19 -2.17 6.52
C VAL A 141 11.83 -1.28 7.57
N THR A 142 12.69 -1.85 8.42
CA THR A 142 13.37 -1.11 9.51
C THR A 142 14.76 -0.60 9.11
N ASP A 143 15.38 -1.19 8.09
CA ASP A 143 16.69 -0.76 7.59
C ASP A 143 16.55 0.48 6.68
N LYS A 144 17.08 1.62 7.15
CA LYS A 144 17.04 2.89 6.42
C LYS A 144 17.93 2.92 5.17
N LYS A 145 18.90 2.01 5.05
CA LYS A 145 19.93 2.04 3.99
C LYS A 145 19.70 1.05 2.87
N HIS A 146 18.86 0.04 3.08
CA HIS A 146 18.66 -1.04 2.11
C HIS A 146 17.19 -1.18 1.74
N LYS A 147 16.94 -1.42 0.44
CA LYS A 147 15.63 -1.88 -0.01
C LYS A 147 15.45 -3.35 0.34
N LYS A 148 14.22 -3.73 0.64
CA LYS A 148 13.75 -5.11 0.69
C LYS A 148 12.84 -5.38 -0.49
N HIS A 149 12.52 -6.64 -0.72
CA HIS A 149 11.62 -7.07 -1.77
C HIS A 149 10.38 -7.72 -1.18
N LEU A 150 9.27 -7.71 -1.92
CA LEU A 150 8.05 -8.39 -1.50
C LEU A 150 8.30 -9.89 -1.23
N SER A 151 9.18 -10.52 -2.02
CA SER A 151 9.64 -11.89 -1.78
C SER A 151 10.31 -12.09 -0.41
N ASP A 152 11.02 -11.08 0.11
CA ASP A 152 11.64 -11.17 1.44
C ASP A 152 10.58 -11.31 2.54
N ILE A 153 9.41 -10.69 2.34
CA ILE A 153 8.27 -10.81 3.26
C ILE A 153 7.72 -12.24 3.23
N PHE A 154 7.56 -12.83 2.03
CA PHE A 154 7.13 -14.22 1.90
C PHE A 154 8.10 -15.20 2.57
N ASP A 155 9.40 -14.96 2.42
CA ASP A 155 10.44 -15.77 3.06
C ASP A 155 10.44 -15.63 4.59
N VAL A 156 10.11 -14.45 5.12
CA VAL A 156 9.94 -14.24 6.57
C VAL A 156 8.70 -15.00 7.06
N ILE A 157 7.55 -14.84 6.42
CA ILE A 157 6.30 -15.55 6.75
C ILE A 157 6.54 -17.06 6.80
N LYS A 158 7.17 -17.60 5.75
CA LYS A 158 7.51 -19.03 5.64
C LYS A 158 8.44 -19.49 6.76
N ARG A 159 9.47 -18.71 7.10
CA ARG A 159 10.41 -19.04 8.19
C ARG A 159 9.77 -19.00 9.57
N MET A 160 8.80 -18.12 9.78
CA MET A 160 8.04 -18.04 11.02
C MET A 160 7.05 -19.19 11.19
N GLY A 161 6.77 -19.95 10.12
CA GLY A 161 5.81 -21.07 10.16
C GLY A 161 4.36 -20.61 10.33
N VAL A 162 4.07 -19.34 10.03
CA VAL A 162 2.72 -18.76 10.07
C VAL A 162 2.13 -18.69 8.66
N THR A 163 0.80 -18.74 8.58
CA THR A 163 0.06 -18.62 7.33
C THR A 163 -0.86 -17.41 7.39
N TYR A 164 -0.84 -16.60 6.34
CA TYR A 164 -1.77 -15.47 6.18
C TYR A 164 -2.67 -15.72 4.97
N ASP A 165 -3.98 -15.62 5.18
CA ASP A 165 -4.96 -15.72 4.09
C ASP A 165 -4.87 -14.50 3.16
N VAL A 166 -4.58 -13.32 3.71
CA VAL A 166 -4.52 -12.06 2.97
C VAL A 166 -3.33 -11.20 3.40
N ILE A 167 -2.63 -10.64 2.42
CA ILE A 167 -1.63 -9.57 2.60
C ILE A 167 -2.21 -8.28 2.04
N HIS A 168 -2.38 -7.28 2.91
CA HIS A 168 -2.81 -5.94 2.52
C HIS A 168 -1.61 -5.09 2.12
N PHE A 169 -1.43 -4.89 0.80
CA PHE A 169 -0.28 -4.15 0.28
C PHE A 169 -0.53 -2.64 0.33
N GLY A 170 -0.11 -2.02 1.44
CA GLY A 170 -0.23 -0.57 1.67
C GLY A 170 0.94 0.29 1.16
N ALA A 171 1.86 -0.27 0.36
CA ALA A 171 2.99 0.47 -0.19
C ALA A 171 2.70 0.99 -1.62
N CYS A 172 3.37 2.07 -2.03
CA CYS A 172 3.19 2.62 -3.39
C CYS A 172 3.54 1.59 -4.48
N ARG A 173 2.88 1.65 -5.64
CA ARG A 173 3.13 0.72 -6.76
C ARG A 173 3.78 1.43 -7.95
N VAL A 174 4.65 2.40 -7.70
CA VAL A 174 5.23 3.24 -8.76
C VAL A 174 6.23 2.49 -9.62
N ASP A 175 6.14 2.65 -10.93
CA ASP A 175 7.13 2.14 -11.86
C ASP A 175 8.37 3.05 -11.89
N ARG A 176 9.56 2.45 -11.77
CA ARG A 176 10.87 3.08 -11.80
C ARG A 176 11.66 2.69 -13.06
N SER A 177 10.98 2.11 -14.06
CA SER A 177 11.49 1.69 -15.38
C SER A 177 11.92 2.84 -16.31
N GLY A 178 11.97 4.08 -15.82
CA GLY A 178 12.75 5.15 -16.45
C GLY A 178 11.92 6.32 -16.95
N HIS A 179 11.33 7.05 -16.02
CA HIS A 179 11.51 8.50 -15.92
C HIS A 179 11.66 8.78 -14.42
N ALA A 180 12.68 9.52 -14.01
CA ALA A 180 12.55 10.27 -12.77
C ALA A 180 11.26 11.07 -12.92
N ILE A 181 10.30 10.93 -12.01
CA ILE A 181 9.16 11.84 -11.97
C ILE A 181 9.78 13.23 -11.85
N PRO A 182 9.68 14.12 -12.86
CA PRO A 182 10.22 15.46 -12.74
C PRO A 182 9.30 16.17 -11.74
N GLY A 183 9.68 16.23 -10.47
CA GLY A 183 8.77 16.78 -9.48
C GLY A 183 9.15 16.67 -8.01
N LEU A 184 10.41 16.42 -7.64
CA LEU A 184 10.84 16.55 -6.23
C LEU A 184 12.25 17.15 -6.06
N ASP A 185 12.79 17.83 -7.08
CA ASP A 185 13.97 18.70 -6.93
C ASP A 185 13.54 20.15 -7.19
N ASN A 186 12.87 20.77 -6.21
CA ASN A 186 12.74 22.22 -6.16
C ASN A 186 12.65 22.70 -4.71
N HIS A 187 13.68 22.40 -3.93
CA HIS A 187 14.07 23.30 -2.85
C HIS A 187 15.44 23.91 -3.15
N ALA A 188 15.35 24.97 -3.95
CA ALA A 188 16.09 26.22 -3.83
C ALA A 188 17.29 26.20 -2.86
N SER A 189 18.48 25.94 -3.38
CA SER A 189 19.64 26.75 -2.99
C SER A 189 19.63 28.01 -3.84
N LYS A 190 19.07 29.09 -3.29
CA LYS A 190 19.46 30.44 -3.68
C LYS A 190 20.47 30.95 -2.66
N LYS A 191 21.61 31.30 -3.22
CA LYS A 191 22.78 32.07 -2.73
C LYS A 191 22.63 32.77 -1.40
#